data_AF-A0A1M5JG12-F1
#
_entry.id   AF-A0A1M5JG12-F1
#
_cell.length_a   1.000
_cell.length_b   1.000
_cell.length_c   1.000
_cell.angle_alpha   90.00
_cell.angle_beta   90.00
_cell.angle_gamma   90.00
#
_symmetry.space_group_name_H-M   'P 1'
#
loop_
_entity.id
_entity.type
_entity.pdbx_description
1 polymer ?
#
loop_
_entity_poly.entity_id
_entity_poly.type
_entity_poly.pdbx_seq_one_letter_code
_entity_poly.pdbx_strand_id
1 'polypeptide(L)' 'MSMLSHLEALERRHEALDKEIEDVMKTHPSIDPLQIKALKRKKLQVKDEIARLKDDTTMH' A
#
# COMPACT_ATOMS: atom_id res chain seq x y z
N MET A 1 -21.33 -8.80 -2.55
CA MET A 1 -20.35 -8.09 -1.69
C MET A 1 -19.72 -7.00 -2.55
N SER A 2 -19.77 -5.75 -2.12
CA SER A 2 -19.55 -4.56 -2.97
C SER A 2 -18.07 -4.31 -3.29
N MET A 3 -17.77 -3.84 -4.50
CA MET A 3 -16.44 -3.35 -4.94
C MET A 3 -15.85 -2.34 -3.95
N LEU A 4 -16.71 -1.55 -3.29
CA LEU A 4 -16.34 -0.60 -2.24
C LEU A 4 -15.60 -1.26 -1.06
N SER A 5 -16.01 -2.47 -0.64
CA SER A 5 -15.38 -3.18 0.47
C SER A 5 -13.97 -3.64 0.12
N HIS A 6 -13.73 -4.00 -1.15
CA HIS A 6 -12.41 -4.41 -1.61
C HIS A 6 -11.45 -3.23 -1.68
N LEU A 7 -11.93 -2.08 -2.19
CA LEU A 7 -11.18 -0.84 -2.22
C LEU A 7 -10.81 -0.35 -0.82
N GLU A 8 -11.75 -0.38 0.13
CA GLU A 8 -11.50 0.00 1.52
C GLU A 8 -10.46 -0.93 2.19
N ALA A 9 -10.50 -2.23 1.90
CA ALA A 9 -9.50 -3.18 2.40
C ALA A 9 -8.09 -2.90 1.83
N LEU A 10 -8.00 -2.52 0.56
CA LEU A 10 -6.73 -2.13 -0.07
C LEU A 10 -6.20 -0.80 0.49
N GLU A 11 -7.06 0.20 0.68
CA GLU A 11 -6.66 1.48 1.30
C GLU A 11 -6.12 1.27 2.73
N ARG A 12 -6.77 0.41 3.54
CA ARG A 12 -6.24 0.04 4.87
C ARG A 12 -4.90 -0.68 4.79
N ARG A 13 -4.69 -1.57 3.81
CA ARG A 13 -3.38 -2.22 3.58
C ARG A 13 -2.32 -1.20 3.19
N HIS A 14 -2.67 -0.23 2.34
CA HIS A 14 -1.76 0.83 1.94
C HIS A 14 -1.31 1.67 3.14
N GLU A 15 -2.24 2.09 4.00
CA GLU A 15 -1.90 2.82 5.24
C GLU A 15 -1.04 1.99 6.19
N ALA A 16 -1.33 0.69 6.34
CA ALA A 16 -0.54 -0.19 7.18
C ALA A 16 0.91 -0.30 6.68
N LEU A 17 1.10 -0.48 5.37
CA LEU A 17 2.43 -0.52 4.74
C LEU A 17 3.16 0.82 4.90
N ASP A 18 2.46 1.94 4.86
CA ASP A 18 3.06 3.26 5.06
C ASP A 18 3.57 3.45 6.49
N LYS A 19 2.76 3.10 7.47
CA LYS A 19 3.16 3.12 8.88
C LYS A 19 4.34 2.20 9.14
N GLU A 20 4.31 0.99 8.57
CA GLU A 20 5.40 0.02 8.70
C GLU A 20 6.71 0.58 8.09
N ILE A 21 6.65 1.19 6.91
CA ILE A 21 7.83 1.86 6.31
C ILE A 21 8.33 3.01 7.19
N GLU A 22 7.44 3.86 7.70
CA GLU A 22 7.84 4.98 8.54
C GLU A 22 8.47 4.51 9.86
N ASP A 23 7.87 3.53 10.54
CA ASP A 23 8.38 2.99 11.79
C ASP A 23 9.75 2.33 11.57
N VAL A 24 9.87 1.56 10.50
CA VAL A 24 11.13 0.92 10.10
C VAL A 24 12.20 1.98 9.81
N MET A 25 11.86 3.05 9.08
CA MET A 25 12.78 4.16 8.77
C MET A 25 13.16 4.99 10.00
N LYS A 26 12.25 5.18 10.96
CA LYS A 26 12.48 5.97 12.18
C LYS A 26 13.26 5.20 13.23
N THR A 27 12.96 3.91 13.42
CA THR A 27 13.54 3.11 14.51
C THR A 27 14.89 2.50 14.17
N HIS A 28 15.19 2.28 12.89
CA HIS A 28 16.44 1.66 12.46
C HIS A 28 17.23 2.55 11.48
N PRO A 29 18.20 3.35 11.97
CA PRO A 29 19.11 4.10 11.09
C PRO A 29 20.04 3.18 10.26
N SER A 30 20.22 1.91 10.64
CA SER A 30 20.96 0.88 9.87
C SER A 30 20.03 -0.16 9.23
N ILE A 31 18.76 0.17 9.00
CA ILE A 31 17.84 -0.73 8.30
C ILE A 31 18.39 -1.10 6.93
N ASP A 32 18.26 -2.38 6.58
CA ASP A 32 18.69 -2.87 5.28
C ASP A 32 17.87 -2.18 4.18
N PRO A 33 18.51 -1.43 3.25
CA PRO A 33 17.83 -0.76 2.16
C PRO A 33 17.02 -1.73 1.28
N LEU A 34 17.36 -3.03 1.28
CA LEU A 34 16.60 -4.05 0.57
C LEU A 34 15.19 -4.27 1.17
N GLN A 35 15.06 -4.22 2.50
CA GLN A 35 13.76 -4.34 3.17
C GLN A 35 12.87 -3.14 2.88
N ILE A 36 13.40 -1.92 2.98
CA ILE A 36 12.67 -0.71 2.61
C ILE A 36 12.22 -0.78 1.14
N LYS A 37 13.10 -1.23 0.24
CA LYS A 37 12.77 -1.36 -1.19
C LYS A 37 11.65 -2.37 -1.41
N ALA A 38 11.65 -3.49 -0.68
CA ALA A 38 10.58 -4.48 -0.75
C ALA A 38 9.24 -3.93 -0.23
N LEU A 39 9.24 -3.22 0.89
CA LEU A 39 8.02 -2.59 1.45
C LEU A 39 7.47 -1.51 0.50
N LYS A 40 8.33 -0.63 -0.02
CA LYS A 40 7.94 0.38 -1.02
C LYS A 40 7.38 -0.25 -2.29
N ARG A 41 7.93 -1.38 -2.73
CA ARG A 41 7.42 -2.13 -3.89
C ARG A 41 6.03 -2.71 -3.62
N LYS A 42 5.81 -3.30 -2.45
CA LYS A 42 4.46 -3.76 -2.03
C LYS A 42 3.48 -2.60 -1.97
N LYS A 43 3.88 -1.46 -1.39
CA LYS A 43 3.07 -0.24 -1.35
C LYS A 43 2.67 0.23 -2.76
N LEU A 44 3.63 0.23 -3.69
CA LEU A 44 3.38 0.61 -5.08
C LEU A 44 2.37 -0.33 -5.75
N GLN A 45 2.50 -1.64 -5.55
CA GLN A 45 1.55 -2.61 -6.09
C GLN A 45 0.13 -2.41 -5.56
N VAL A 46 -0.03 -2.18 -4.25
CA VAL A 46 -1.34 -1.90 -3.65
C VAL A 46 -1.92 -0.61 -4.19
N LYS A 47 -1.09 0.43 -4.37
CA LYS A 47 -1.51 1.70 -4.98
C LYS A 47 -1.99 1.51 -6.42
N ASP A 48 -1.27 0.72 -7.22
CA ASP A 48 -1.65 0.43 -8.61
C ASP A 48 -2.95 -0.36 -8.67
N GLU A 49 -3.15 -1.30 -7.75
CA GLU A 49 -4.38 -2.08 -7.63
C GLU A 49 -5.58 -1.19 -7.23
N ILE A 50 -5.41 -0.29 -6.26
CA ILE A 50 -6.42 0.72 -5.91
C ILE A 50 -6.74 1.62 -7.11
N ALA A 51 -5.71 2.08 -7.84
CA ALA A 51 -5.90 2.94 -9.00
C ALA A 51 -6.72 2.25 -10.09
N ARG A 52 -6.41 0.98 -10.39
CA ARG A 52 -7.20 0.17 -11.34
C ARG A 52 -8.64 -0.02 -10.88
N LEU A 53 -8.85 -0.38 -9.62
CA LEU A 53 -10.19 -0.56 -9.06
C LEU A 53 -11.00 0.74 -9.02
N LYS A 54 -10.36 1.88 -8.76
CA LYS A 54 -11.00 3.21 -8.84
C LYS A 54 -11.43 3.51 -10.26
N ASP A 55 -10.55 3.28 -11.23
CA ASP A 55 -10.82 3.52 -12.65
C ASP A 55 -11.99 2.64 -13.16
N ASP A 56 -11.96 1.35 -12.83
CA ASP A 56 -13.04 0.39 -13.13
C ASP A 56 -14.37 0.80 -12.46
N THR A 57 -14.33 1.32 -11.23
CA THR A 57 -15.54 1.79 -10.53
C THR A 57 -16.13 3.05 -11.16
N THR A 58 -15.31 3.94 -11.72
CA THR A 58 -15.78 5.17 -12.38
C THR A 58 -16.36 4.95 -13.79
N MET A 59 -16.11 3.78 -14.40
CA MET A 59 -16.58 3.44 -15.75
C MET A 59 -17.90 2.63 -15.77
N HIS A 60 -18.58 2.49 -14.63
CA HIS A 60 -19.88 1.80 -14.47
C HIS A 60 -20.97 2.75 -13.96
#